data_AF-W7E9K0-F1
#
_entry.id   AF-W7E9K0-F1
#
_cell.length_a   1.000
_cell.length_b   1.000
_cell.length_c   1.000
_cell.angle_alpha   90.00
_cell.angle_beta   90.00
_cell.angle_gamma   90.00
#
_symmetry.space_group_name_H-M   'P 1'
#
loop_
_entity.id
_entity.type
_entity.pdbx_description
1 polymer ?
#
loop_
_entity_poly.entity_id
_entity_poly.type
_entity_poly.pdbx_seq_one_letter_code
_entity_poly.pdbx_strand_id
1 'polypeptide(L)'
;MVQNALLPKPIPADAVTVGQLLTDPVHPERDSFYPDKAHSAVDDLNDFHIQLRYKDLYSVDTEGRFMTNYGAKFDLGRIYRQPNLLTVKAEQMVQCTTQSPTRAFEAVCSDADARAWMAEQIQAGKPLYIVLGLTELKNASFKRAKLRDAGASNRLNELPLEKDAKVPPSLRGRSGASLGAIGTEPLISGVFGMDVRRIVARLTTPAEPHRLEDIGYRWSYYDVPGSANKEQLAVGLGQSLKANELRLMLDLSKEDVQDNLDAISKLSLDALSATASPMLKPSTPMLRGRSPSPHPAMLRS
;
A
#
# COMPACT_ATOMS: atom_id res chain seq x y z
N MET A 1 2.24 -21.71 3.45
CA MET A 1 1.73 -20.38 3.85
C MET A 1 1.46 -19.62 2.55
N VAL A 2 0.20 -19.31 2.27
CA VAL A 2 -0.16 -18.51 1.08
C VAL A 2 0.30 -17.09 1.36
N GLN A 3 1.13 -16.53 0.49
CA GLN A 3 1.65 -15.19 0.65
C GLN A 3 0.71 -14.22 -0.06
N ASN A 4 -0.03 -13.42 0.72
CA ASN A 4 -0.83 -12.33 0.21
C ASN A 4 0.05 -11.34 -0.57
N ALA A 5 -0.47 -10.77 -1.65
CA ALA A 5 0.29 -9.82 -2.46
C ALA A 5 0.51 -8.52 -1.68
N LEU A 6 1.75 -8.03 -1.64
CA LEU A 6 2.10 -6.78 -0.99
C LEU A 6 1.41 -5.61 -1.72
N LEU A 7 0.70 -4.78 -0.96
CA LEU A 7 0.06 -3.58 -1.48
C LEU A 7 1.11 -2.47 -1.71
N PRO A 8 0.98 -1.65 -2.76
CA PRO A 8 1.91 -0.55 -3.04
C PRO A 8 1.89 0.54 -1.95
N LYS A 9 0.74 0.72 -1.30
CA LYS A 9 0.52 1.60 -0.14
C LYS A 9 -0.34 0.86 0.89
N PRO A 10 -0.17 1.09 2.20
CA PRO A 10 -1.03 0.49 3.19
C PRO A 10 -2.43 1.10 3.12
N ILE A 11 -3.44 0.27 3.36
CA ILE A 11 -4.85 0.66 3.40
C ILE A 11 -5.33 0.61 4.87
N PRO A 12 -6.27 1.46 5.32
CA PRO A 12 -6.87 1.33 6.64
C PRO A 12 -7.45 -0.07 6.89
N ALA A 13 -7.30 -0.60 8.10
CA ALA A 13 -7.73 -1.96 8.43
C ALA A 13 -9.26 -2.15 8.36
N ASP A 14 -10.01 -1.07 8.52
CA ASP A 14 -11.46 -1.01 8.46
C ASP A 14 -12.02 -0.81 7.04
N ALA A 15 -11.16 -0.56 6.04
CA ALA A 15 -11.60 -0.31 4.67
C ALA A 15 -11.89 -1.59 3.87
N VAL A 16 -11.32 -2.74 4.28
CA VAL A 16 -11.46 -4.02 3.57
C VAL A 16 -11.64 -5.21 4.51
N THR A 17 -12.51 -6.13 4.12
CA THR A 17 -12.76 -7.39 4.83
C THR A 17 -12.68 -8.58 3.87
N VAL A 18 -12.32 -9.76 4.39
CA VAL A 18 -12.36 -11.01 3.59
C VAL A 18 -13.81 -11.32 3.19
N GLY A 19 -14.02 -11.71 1.93
CA GLY A 19 -15.33 -11.92 1.32
C GLY A 19 -15.92 -10.69 0.63
N GLN A 20 -15.32 -9.50 0.79
CA GLN A 20 -15.78 -8.29 0.13
C GLN A 20 -15.50 -8.32 -1.37
N LEU A 21 -16.47 -7.85 -2.15
CA LEU A 21 -16.36 -7.64 -3.59
C LEU A 21 -15.92 -6.21 -3.86
N LEU A 22 -14.99 -6.02 -4.81
CA LEU A 22 -14.40 -4.74 -5.15
C LEU A 22 -14.41 -4.53 -6.66
N THR A 23 -14.49 -3.28 -7.11
CA THR A 23 -14.16 -2.93 -8.50
C THR A 23 -12.73 -2.41 -8.64
N ASP A 24 -12.16 -1.85 -7.57
CA ASP A 24 -10.78 -1.39 -7.51
C ASP A 24 -10.11 -1.85 -6.19
N PRO A 25 -9.18 -2.82 -6.24
CA PRO A 25 -8.48 -3.34 -5.07
C PRO A 25 -7.58 -2.34 -4.34
N VAL A 26 -7.11 -1.28 -5.02
CA VAL A 26 -6.20 -0.28 -4.41
C VAL A 26 -6.94 0.94 -3.86
N HIS A 27 -8.24 1.06 -4.17
CA HIS A 27 -9.16 2.10 -3.71
C HIS A 27 -10.52 1.48 -3.33
N PRO A 28 -10.55 0.61 -2.29
CA PRO A 28 -11.73 -0.17 -1.90
C PRO A 28 -12.93 0.68 -1.43
N GLU A 29 -12.69 1.94 -1.05
CA GLU A 29 -13.70 2.91 -0.62
C GLU A 29 -14.63 3.41 -1.74
N ARG A 30 -14.26 3.20 -3.01
CA ARG A 30 -15.01 3.73 -4.16
C ARG A 30 -16.29 2.95 -4.43
N ASP A 31 -16.13 1.68 -4.74
CA ASP A 31 -17.18 0.82 -5.26
C ASP A 31 -16.89 -0.61 -4.79
N SER A 32 -17.52 -0.95 -3.67
CA SER A 32 -17.41 -2.25 -3.04
C SER A 32 -18.76 -2.74 -2.52
N PHE A 33 -18.84 -4.04 -2.30
CA PHE A 33 -20.01 -4.70 -1.75
C PHE A 33 -19.59 -5.74 -0.73
N TYR A 34 -20.19 -5.68 0.45
CA TYR A 34 -19.98 -6.66 1.50
C TYR A 34 -21.23 -7.53 1.64
N PRO A 35 -21.12 -8.87 1.48
CA PRO A 35 -22.27 -9.76 1.48
C PRO A 35 -22.72 -10.10 2.92
N ASP A 36 -23.56 -9.23 3.50
CA ASP A 36 -24.06 -9.36 4.88
C ASP A 36 -24.74 -10.71 5.18
N LYS A 37 -25.37 -11.37 4.20
CA LYS A 37 -26.05 -12.65 4.45
C LYS A 37 -25.09 -13.84 4.41
N ALA A 38 -23.97 -13.71 3.72
CA ALA A 38 -23.01 -14.79 3.51
C ALA A 38 -21.74 -14.64 4.37
N HIS A 39 -21.57 -13.52 5.08
CA HIS A 39 -20.31 -13.24 5.78
C HIS A 39 -19.94 -14.34 6.79
N SER A 40 -20.90 -14.88 7.54
CA SER A 40 -20.62 -15.92 8.54
C SER A 40 -20.07 -17.20 7.91
N ALA A 41 -20.61 -17.58 6.75
CA ALA A 41 -20.14 -18.74 6.00
C ALA A 41 -18.74 -18.52 5.40
N VAL A 42 -18.38 -17.27 5.08
CA VAL A 42 -17.02 -16.90 4.67
C VAL A 42 -16.07 -16.90 5.86
N ASP A 43 -16.50 -16.36 7.01
CA ASP A 43 -15.72 -16.30 8.24
C ASP A 43 -15.36 -17.69 8.76
N ASP A 44 -16.29 -18.66 8.69
CA ASP A 44 -16.04 -20.06 9.05
C ASP A 44 -14.96 -20.73 8.19
N LEU A 45 -14.68 -20.20 6.99
CA LEU A 45 -13.64 -20.68 6.08
C LEU A 45 -12.30 -19.97 6.27
N ASN A 46 -12.24 -18.96 7.13
CA ASN A 46 -11.03 -18.17 7.36
C ASN A 46 -10.10 -18.87 8.36
N ASP A 47 -8.80 -18.80 8.07
CA ASP A 47 -7.73 -19.18 8.99
C ASP A 47 -6.94 -17.93 9.40
N PHE A 48 -6.57 -17.89 10.68
CA PHE A 48 -5.88 -16.75 11.27
C PHE A 48 -4.49 -17.14 11.73
N HIS A 49 -3.50 -16.43 11.21
CA HIS A 49 -2.12 -16.54 11.66
C HIS A 49 -1.67 -15.24 12.30
N ILE A 50 -1.32 -15.31 13.59
CA ILE A 50 -0.84 -14.17 14.37
C ILE A 50 0.65 -14.35 14.67
N GLN A 51 1.44 -13.35 14.31
CA GLN A 51 2.85 -13.27 14.68
C GLN A 51 3.10 -12.03 15.53
N LEU A 52 3.57 -12.23 16.76
CA LEU A 52 4.01 -11.14 17.63
C LEU A 52 5.44 -10.74 17.31
N ARG A 53 5.77 -9.46 17.54
CA ARG A 53 7.10 -8.87 17.31
C ARG A 53 7.58 -9.13 15.88
N TYR A 54 6.70 -8.90 14.91
CA TYR A 54 6.97 -9.10 13.50
C TYR A 54 8.12 -8.19 13.05
N LYS A 55 9.06 -8.76 12.29
CA LYS A 55 10.18 -8.05 11.68
C LYS A 55 10.41 -8.55 10.26
N ASP A 56 10.54 -7.61 9.32
CA ASP A 56 10.75 -7.92 7.90
C ASP A 56 11.56 -6.80 7.23
N LEU A 57 11.94 -7.02 5.97
CA LEU A 57 12.67 -6.11 5.10
C LEU A 57 11.88 -5.92 3.81
N TYR A 58 11.50 -4.67 3.53
CA TYR A 58 10.76 -4.31 2.31
C TYR A 58 11.67 -3.47 1.40
N SER A 59 11.45 -3.50 0.08
CA SER A 59 12.00 -2.50 -0.85
C SER A 59 10.91 -1.53 -1.29
N VAL A 60 11.29 -0.27 -1.51
CA VAL A 60 10.42 0.75 -2.10
C VAL A 60 10.97 1.26 -3.42
N ASP A 61 10.08 1.67 -4.32
CA ASP A 61 10.46 2.30 -5.58
C ASP A 61 10.88 3.78 -5.39
N THR A 62 11.11 4.47 -6.51
CA THR A 62 11.49 5.89 -6.55
C THR A 62 10.39 6.85 -6.09
N GLU A 63 9.13 6.43 -6.18
CA GLU A 63 7.96 7.19 -5.74
C GLU A 63 7.64 6.93 -4.25
N GLY A 64 8.26 5.89 -3.69
CA GLY A 64 8.13 5.48 -2.31
C GLY A 64 7.09 4.38 -2.10
N ARG A 65 6.64 3.69 -3.14
CA ARG A 65 5.68 2.58 -3.04
C ARG A 65 6.37 1.28 -2.73
N PHE A 66 5.71 0.40 -1.99
CA PHE A 66 6.26 -0.92 -1.70
C PHE A 66 6.36 -1.78 -2.97
N MET A 67 7.49 -2.45 -3.14
CA MET A 67 7.74 -3.35 -4.29
C MET A 67 7.78 -4.81 -3.88
N THR A 68 8.51 -5.14 -2.81
CA THR A 68 8.77 -6.54 -2.44
C THR A 68 9.05 -6.64 -0.95
N ASN A 69 8.52 -7.69 -0.32
CA ASN A 69 8.91 -8.11 1.02
C ASN A 69 9.87 -9.31 0.93
N TYR A 70 10.98 -9.26 1.65
CA TYR A 70 12.04 -10.29 1.57
C TYR A 70 11.95 -11.34 2.68
N GLY A 71 11.08 -11.15 3.67
CA GLY A 71 10.96 -12.00 4.84
C GLY A 71 12.03 -11.72 5.90
N ALA A 72 11.84 -12.31 7.08
CA ALA A 72 12.80 -12.22 8.19
C ALA A 72 14.17 -12.86 7.89
N LYS A 73 14.21 -13.84 6.97
CA LYS A 73 15.42 -14.51 6.48
C LYS A 73 15.65 -14.09 5.03
N PHE A 74 16.02 -12.84 4.85
CA PHE A 74 16.21 -12.26 3.54
C PHE A 74 17.47 -12.84 2.86
N ASP A 75 17.40 -13.12 1.57
CA ASP A 75 18.52 -13.66 0.79
C ASP A 75 19.36 -12.50 0.21
N LEU A 76 20.63 -12.42 0.61
CA LEU A 76 21.58 -11.38 0.19
C LEU A 76 21.63 -11.22 -1.33
N GLY A 77 21.54 -12.31 -2.10
CA GLY A 77 21.60 -12.28 -3.55
C GLY A 77 20.47 -11.46 -4.18
N ARG A 78 19.29 -11.42 -3.55
CA ARG A 78 18.12 -10.68 -4.03
C ARG A 78 18.15 -9.21 -3.63
N ILE A 79 18.79 -8.89 -2.51
CA ILE A 79 18.74 -7.56 -1.87
C ILE A 79 19.89 -6.68 -2.31
N TYR A 80 21.06 -7.26 -2.63
CA TYR A 80 22.26 -6.51 -2.99
C TYR A 80 22.04 -5.50 -4.11
N ARG A 81 21.07 -5.74 -4.98
CA ARG A 81 20.74 -4.90 -6.14
C ARG A 81 19.62 -3.90 -5.90
N GLN A 82 19.03 -3.88 -4.70
CA GLN A 82 17.80 -3.14 -4.43
C GLN A 82 18.11 -1.80 -3.77
N PRO A 83 17.86 -0.67 -4.47
CA PRO A 83 17.89 0.63 -3.81
C PRO A 83 16.72 0.73 -2.83
N ASN A 84 16.87 1.57 -1.79
CA ASN A 84 15.80 1.98 -0.89
C ASN A 84 15.12 0.83 -0.11
N LEU A 85 15.88 0.17 0.77
CA LEU A 85 15.34 -0.83 1.68
C LEU A 85 14.75 -0.19 2.94
N LEU A 86 13.71 -0.83 3.48
CA LEU A 86 13.04 -0.47 4.72
C LEU A 86 12.98 -1.67 5.64
N THR A 87 13.49 -1.54 6.87
CA THR A 87 13.18 -2.50 7.93
C THR A 87 11.84 -2.16 8.52
N VAL A 88 10.97 -3.16 8.61
CA VAL A 88 9.66 -3.08 9.23
C VAL A 88 9.72 -3.81 10.57
N LYS A 89 9.21 -3.16 11.62
CA LYS A 89 9.01 -3.77 12.94
C LYS A 89 7.60 -3.47 13.40
N ALA A 90 6.79 -4.48 13.64
CA ALA A 90 5.42 -4.33 14.12
C ALA A 90 5.25 -5.11 15.42
N GLU A 91 4.36 -4.61 16.28
CA GLU A 91 3.98 -5.32 17.50
C GLU A 91 3.32 -6.66 17.16
N GLN A 92 2.44 -6.64 16.15
CA GLN A 92 1.67 -7.78 15.71
C GLN A 92 1.48 -7.74 14.20
N MET A 93 1.67 -8.89 13.55
CA MET A 93 1.13 -9.18 12.22
C MET A 93 -0.05 -10.12 12.38
N VAL A 94 -1.16 -9.81 11.73
CA VAL A 94 -2.33 -10.68 11.63
C VAL A 94 -2.54 -11.00 10.16
N GLN A 95 -2.52 -12.28 9.82
CA GLN A 95 -2.92 -12.75 8.50
C GLN A 95 -4.24 -13.48 8.64
N CYS A 96 -5.23 -13.02 7.89
CA CYS A 96 -6.49 -13.71 7.70
C CYS A 96 -6.49 -14.25 6.27
N THR A 97 -6.65 -15.55 6.07
CA THR A 97 -6.69 -16.14 4.73
C THR A 97 -7.77 -17.20 4.67
N THR A 98 -8.59 -17.17 3.62
CA THR A 98 -9.55 -18.23 3.35
C THR A 98 -8.82 -19.55 3.04
N GLN A 99 -9.24 -20.64 3.69
CA GLN A 99 -8.71 -21.99 3.47
C GLN A 99 -9.11 -22.57 2.10
N SER A 100 -10.30 -22.19 1.61
CA SER A 100 -10.83 -22.64 0.32
C SER A 100 -11.40 -21.46 -0.49
N PRO A 101 -10.57 -20.84 -1.36
CA PRO A 101 -10.95 -19.69 -2.18
C PRO A 101 -12.25 -19.89 -2.97
N THR A 102 -12.44 -21.09 -3.52
CA THR A 102 -13.64 -21.44 -4.29
C THR A 102 -14.88 -21.51 -3.39
N ARG A 103 -14.79 -22.15 -2.22
CA ARG A 103 -15.96 -22.24 -1.32
C ARG A 103 -16.35 -20.89 -0.74
N ALA A 104 -15.37 -20.04 -0.40
CA ALA A 104 -15.66 -18.69 0.08
C ALA A 104 -16.36 -17.87 -1.02
N PHE A 105 -15.88 -17.95 -2.26
CA PHE A 105 -16.52 -17.27 -3.38
C PHE A 105 -17.93 -17.82 -3.67
N GLU A 106 -18.13 -19.14 -3.62
CA GLU A 106 -19.45 -19.77 -3.76
C GLU A 106 -20.42 -19.33 -2.64
N ALA A 107 -19.92 -19.16 -1.41
CA ALA A 107 -20.70 -18.63 -0.30
C ALA A 107 -21.14 -17.19 -0.57
N VAL A 108 -20.22 -16.32 -1.01
CA VAL A 108 -20.56 -14.96 -1.44
C VAL A 108 -21.58 -14.96 -2.56
N CYS A 109 -21.40 -15.81 -3.58
CA CYS A 109 -22.32 -15.90 -4.71
C CYS A 109 -23.67 -16.53 -4.35
N SER A 110 -23.81 -17.17 -3.18
CA SER A 110 -25.10 -17.66 -2.69
C SER A 110 -26.00 -16.52 -2.23
N ASP A 111 -25.42 -15.36 -1.87
CA ASP A 111 -26.16 -14.14 -1.61
C ASP A 111 -26.74 -13.54 -2.91
N ALA A 112 -28.05 -13.35 -2.93
CA ALA A 112 -28.74 -12.76 -4.07
C ALA A 112 -28.33 -11.30 -4.30
N ASP A 113 -28.03 -10.56 -3.23
CA ASP A 113 -27.67 -9.14 -3.32
C ASP A 113 -26.25 -8.99 -3.93
N ALA A 114 -25.34 -9.91 -3.60
CA ALA A 114 -24.02 -9.99 -4.23
C ALA A 114 -24.13 -10.27 -5.74
N ARG A 115 -25.01 -11.20 -6.13
CA ARG A 115 -25.26 -11.52 -7.55
C ARG A 115 -25.84 -10.31 -8.30
N ALA A 116 -26.79 -9.60 -7.70
CA ALA A 116 -27.37 -8.39 -8.27
C ALA A 116 -26.30 -7.30 -8.45
N TRP A 117 -25.50 -7.04 -7.41
CA TRP A 117 -24.42 -6.06 -7.46
C TRP A 117 -23.40 -6.39 -8.56
N MET A 118 -22.97 -7.67 -8.67
CA MET A 118 -22.07 -8.09 -9.75
C MET A 118 -22.68 -7.83 -11.14
N ALA A 119 -23.96 -8.17 -11.33
CA ALA A 119 -24.66 -7.93 -12.59
C ALA A 119 -24.68 -6.43 -12.96
N GLU A 120 -24.94 -5.55 -11.99
CA GLU A 120 -24.92 -4.10 -12.19
C GLU A 120 -23.53 -3.59 -12.60
N GLN A 121 -22.47 -4.04 -11.92
CA GLN A 121 -21.11 -3.59 -12.23
C GLN A 121 -20.63 -4.08 -13.61
N ILE A 122 -21.03 -5.28 -14.03
CA ILE A 122 -20.72 -5.81 -15.38
C ILE A 122 -21.43 -4.98 -16.44
N GLN A 123 -22.70 -4.62 -16.23
CA GLN A 123 -23.43 -3.74 -17.14
C GLN A 123 -22.78 -2.36 -17.24
N ALA A 124 -22.20 -1.87 -16.13
CA ALA A 124 -21.39 -0.65 -16.11
C ALA A 124 -19.98 -0.82 -16.71
N GLY A 125 -19.60 -2.02 -17.16
CA GLY A 125 -18.29 -2.30 -17.74
C GLY A 125 -17.13 -2.23 -16.75
N LYS A 126 -17.41 -2.34 -15.45
CA LYS A 126 -16.38 -2.29 -14.39
C LYS A 126 -15.76 -3.67 -14.16
N PRO A 127 -14.45 -3.74 -13.88
CA PRO A 127 -13.82 -4.99 -13.47
C PRO A 127 -14.32 -5.42 -12.07
N LEU A 128 -14.25 -6.72 -11.79
CA LEU A 128 -14.71 -7.30 -10.53
C LEU A 128 -13.60 -8.10 -9.84
N TYR A 129 -13.57 -8.00 -8.52
CA TYR A 129 -12.59 -8.65 -7.67
C TYR A 129 -13.21 -9.12 -6.35
N ILE A 130 -12.60 -10.11 -5.72
CA ILE A 130 -12.93 -10.54 -4.35
C ILE A 130 -11.69 -10.59 -3.48
N VAL A 131 -11.83 -10.12 -2.24
CA VAL A 131 -10.82 -10.24 -1.19
C VAL A 131 -10.94 -11.62 -0.52
N LEU A 132 -9.88 -12.42 -0.56
CA LEU A 132 -9.82 -13.76 0.04
C LEU A 132 -8.74 -13.90 1.11
N GLY A 133 -7.97 -12.84 1.35
CA GLY A 133 -7.02 -12.79 2.43
C GLY A 133 -6.48 -11.39 2.67
N LEU A 134 -6.10 -11.12 3.92
CA LEU A 134 -5.56 -9.85 4.40
C LEU A 134 -4.31 -10.10 5.24
N THR A 135 -3.34 -9.21 5.14
CA THR A 135 -2.17 -9.15 6.03
C THR A 135 -2.13 -7.76 6.65
N GLU A 136 -2.46 -7.71 7.93
CA GLU A 136 -2.46 -6.51 8.75
C GLU A 136 -1.21 -6.43 9.60
N LEU A 137 -0.65 -5.23 9.71
CA LEU A 137 0.39 -4.93 10.69
C LEU A 137 -0.18 -3.93 11.71
N LYS A 138 0.03 -4.19 12.99
CA LYS A 138 -0.36 -3.31 14.09
C LYS A 138 0.88 -2.66 14.71
N ASN A 139 0.82 -1.35 14.89
CA ASN A 139 1.89 -0.53 15.45
C ASN A 139 3.23 -0.76 14.74
N ALA A 140 3.20 -0.76 13.40
CA ALA A 140 4.37 -0.92 12.57
C ALA A 140 5.21 0.37 12.55
N SER A 141 6.52 0.21 12.72
CA SER A 141 7.54 1.24 12.58
C SER A 141 8.45 0.88 11.41
N PHE A 142 8.88 1.91 10.68
CA PHE A 142 9.70 1.76 9.48
C PHE A 142 11.02 2.52 9.65
N LYS A 143 12.13 1.85 9.35
CA LYS A 143 13.48 2.42 9.35
C LYS A 143 14.14 2.22 8.00
N ARG A 144 14.98 3.16 7.59
CA ARG A 144 15.83 2.97 6.41
C ARG A 144 16.84 1.87 6.70
N ALA A 145 16.93 0.88 5.83
CA ALA A 145 17.91 -0.19 5.95
C ALA A 145 19.01 0.00 4.90
N LYS A 146 20.27 -0.11 5.32
CA LYS A 146 21.42 -0.20 4.42
C LYS A 146 22.17 -1.50 4.72
N LEU A 147 22.50 -2.24 3.67
CA LEU A 147 23.36 -3.41 3.80
C LEU A 147 24.72 -2.97 4.35
N ARG A 148 25.17 -3.64 5.41
CA ARG A 148 26.53 -3.46 5.91
C ARG A 148 27.51 -4.19 5.00
N ASP A 149 28.75 -3.71 4.95
CA ASP A 149 29.86 -4.38 4.25
C ASP A 149 29.54 -4.75 2.79
N ALA A 150 28.79 -3.88 2.10
CA ALA A 150 28.33 -4.09 0.73
C ALA A 150 27.72 -5.49 0.49
N GLY A 151 26.89 -5.99 1.41
CA GLY A 151 26.17 -7.25 1.23
C GLY A 151 27.00 -8.52 1.43
N ALA A 152 28.23 -8.42 1.94
CA ALA A 152 29.01 -9.58 2.38
C ALA A 152 28.48 -10.20 3.70
N SER A 153 27.57 -9.51 4.38
CA SER A 153 26.96 -9.94 5.65
C SER A 153 25.45 -9.68 5.68
N ASN A 154 24.69 -10.54 6.36
CA ASN A 154 23.26 -10.36 6.68
C ASN A 154 22.99 -9.22 7.69
N ARG A 155 23.99 -8.39 8.00
CA ARG A 155 23.85 -7.29 8.95
C ARG A 155 23.32 -6.06 8.22
N LEU A 156 22.28 -5.46 8.79
CA LEU A 156 21.69 -4.21 8.31
C LEU A 156 22.04 -3.09 9.28
N ASN A 157 22.44 -1.94 8.73
CA ASN A 157 22.44 -0.68 9.46
C ASN A 157 21.04 -0.05 9.31
N GLU A 158 20.35 0.10 10.42
CA GLU A 158 19.02 0.72 10.50
C GLU A 158 19.19 2.22 10.85
N LEU A 159 18.63 3.10 10.03
CA LEU A 159 18.64 4.55 10.23
C LEU A 159 17.19 5.07 10.28
N PRO A 160 16.91 6.14 11.06
CA PRO A 160 15.60 6.78 11.03
C PRO A 160 15.20 7.23 9.62
N LEU A 161 13.91 7.32 9.35
CA LEU A 161 13.41 7.89 8.10
C LEU A 161 13.63 9.40 8.07
N GLU A 162 14.22 9.88 6.98
CA GLU A 162 14.37 11.30 6.69
C GLU A 162 13.00 11.93 6.39
N LYS A 163 12.85 13.24 6.63
CA LYS A 163 11.58 13.96 6.41
C LYS A 163 11.12 13.90 4.94
N ASP A 164 12.08 13.92 4.01
CA ASP A 164 11.83 13.86 2.57
C ASP A 164 11.99 12.44 2.00
N ALA A 165 11.93 11.42 2.87
CA ALA A 165 12.06 10.05 2.43
C ALA A 165 10.97 9.68 1.42
N LYS A 166 11.39 9.10 0.29
CA LYS A 166 10.50 8.44 -0.68
C LYS A 166 9.96 7.16 -0.05
N VAL A 167 8.87 7.32 0.70
CA VAL A 167 8.06 6.27 1.33
C VAL A 167 6.59 6.66 1.21
N PRO A 168 5.63 5.74 1.42
CA PRO A 168 4.21 6.08 1.35
C PRO A 168 3.89 7.23 2.31
N PRO A 169 2.98 8.16 1.95
CA PRO A 169 2.67 9.34 2.78
C PRO A 169 2.28 8.98 4.21
N SER A 170 1.59 7.86 4.40
CA SER A 170 1.19 7.34 5.70
C SER A 170 2.36 6.96 6.63
N LEU A 171 3.56 6.75 6.07
CA LEU A 171 4.79 6.50 6.84
C LEU A 171 5.59 7.79 7.12
N ARG A 172 5.33 8.88 6.40
CA ARG A 172 5.95 10.17 6.64
C ARG A 172 5.24 10.77 7.85
N GLY A 173 5.87 10.68 9.02
CA GLY A 173 5.27 11.11 10.29
C GLY A 173 4.54 12.47 10.15
N ARG A 174 3.32 12.56 10.70
CA ARG A 174 2.47 13.76 10.58
C ARG A 174 3.25 15.00 11.02
N SER A 175 3.59 15.88 10.07
CA SER A 175 4.34 17.13 10.32
C SER A 175 3.57 18.19 11.13
N GLY A 176 2.44 17.83 11.77
CA GLY A 176 1.58 18.75 12.54
C GLY A 176 1.25 18.29 13.96
N ALA A 177 1.78 17.16 14.45
CA ALA A 177 1.62 16.77 15.86
C ALA A 177 2.60 17.58 16.73
N SER A 178 2.16 18.79 17.06
CA SER A 178 2.78 19.70 18.03
C SER A 178 2.94 19.03 19.40
N LEU A 179 4.11 19.29 20.01
CA LEU A 179 4.54 19.01 21.39
C LEU A 179 4.67 17.54 21.83
N GLY A 180 5.92 17.06 21.90
CA GLY A 180 6.34 16.11 22.96
C GLY A 180 7.21 14.93 22.54
N ALA A 181 7.24 14.54 21.27
CA ALA A 181 7.90 13.30 20.85
C ALA A 181 9.13 13.56 19.96
N ILE A 182 10.16 14.19 20.54
CA ILE A 182 11.49 14.19 19.91
C ILE A 182 12.03 12.75 20.00
N GLY A 183 11.97 12.01 18.89
CA GLY A 183 12.70 10.75 18.72
C GLY A 183 11.87 9.47 18.62
N THR A 184 10.54 9.50 18.62
CA THR A 184 9.73 8.29 18.37
C THR A 184 9.34 8.19 16.90
N GLU A 185 9.69 7.07 16.28
CA GLU A 185 9.30 6.76 14.90
C GLU A 185 7.77 6.67 14.78
N PRO A 186 7.18 7.14 13.68
CA PRO A 186 5.74 7.07 13.47
C PRO A 186 5.30 5.61 13.44
N LEU A 187 4.31 5.28 14.27
CA LEU A 187 3.64 3.99 14.26
C LEU A 187 2.43 4.05 13.33
N ILE A 188 2.27 3.01 12.51
CA ILE A 188 1.13 2.85 11.60
C ILE A 188 0.50 1.48 11.80
N SER A 189 -0.83 1.43 11.71
CA SER A 189 -1.59 0.18 11.65
C SER A 189 -2.43 0.17 10.38
N GLY A 190 -2.56 -0.98 9.73
CA GLY A 190 -3.34 -1.12 8.50
C GLY A 190 -3.08 -2.43 7.77
N VAL A 191 -3.71 -2.58 6.61
CA VAL A 191 -3.53 -3.69 5.68
C VAL A 191 -2.33 -3.40 4.79
N PHE A 192 -1.34 -4.29 4.80
CA PHE A 192 -0.12 -4.20 3.98
C PHE A 192 -0.10 -5.23 2.85
N GLY A 193 -0.88 -6.31 2.96
CA GLY A 193 -0.99 -7.31 1.90
C GLY A 193 -2.41 -7.84 1.76
N MET A 194 -2.76 -8.26 0.55
CA MET A 194 -4.10 -8.74 0.22
C MET A 194 -4.03 -9.90 -0.79
N ASP A 195 -4.78 -11.00 -0.58
CA ASP A 195 -5.10 -11.98 -1.62
C ASP A 195 -6.39 -11.51 -2.30
N VAL A 196 -6.25 -10.93 -3.50
CA VAL A 196 -7.37 -10.49 -4.32
C VAL A 196 -7.42 -11.32 -5.57
N ARG A 197 -8.61 -11.78 -5.96
CA ARG A 197 -8.79 -12.56 -7.19
C ARG A 197 -9.71 -11.87 -8.16
N ARG A 198 -9.40 -12.01 -9.45
CA ARG A 198 -10.26 -11.54 -10.54
C ARG A 198 -11.54 -12.36 -10.57
N ILE A 199 -12.65 -11.67 -10.74
CA ILE A 199 -13.94 -12.28 -11.07
C ILE A 199 -14.28 -11.89 -12.50
N VAL A 200 -14.73 -12.88 -13.28
CA VAL A 200 -15.41 -12.63 -14.54
C VAL A 200 -16.86 -13.05 -14.33
N ALA A 201 -17.80 -12.25 -14.79
CA ALA A 201 -19.19 -12.62 -14.72
C ALA A 201 -19.93 -12.14 -15.96
N ARG A 202 -20.96 -12.90 -16.37
CA ARG A 202 -21.79 -12.58 -17.52
C ARG A 202 -23.19 -13.14 -17.37
N LEU A 203 -24.16 -12.42 -17.94
CA LEU A 203 -25.49 -12.97 -18.19
C LEU A 203 -25.42 -13.80 -19.46
N THR A 204 -25.81 -15.07 -19.37
CA THR A 204 -25.69 -16.05 -20.45
C THR A 204 -26.89 -16.99 -20.41
N THR A 205 -27.03 -17.83 -21.43
CA THR A 205 -27.93 -18.99 -21.38
C THR A 205 -27.13 -20.28 -21.13
N PRO A 206 -27.76 -21.37 -20.63
CA PRO A 206 -27.11 -22.67 -20.50
C PRO A 206 -26.59 -23.28 -21.82
N ALA A 207 -27.12 -22.84 -22.95
CA ALA A 207 -26.72 -23.32 -24.27
C ALA A 207 -25.50 -22.58 -24.84
N GLU A 208 -25.15 -21.40 -24.31
CA GLU A 208 -24.02 -20.63 -24.83
C GLU A 208 -22.69 -21.26 -24.39
N PRO A 209 -21.78 -21.56 -25.33
CA PRO A 209 -20.51 -22.21 -25.01
C PRO A 209 -19.52 -21.25 -24.35
N HIS A 210 -18.55 -21.83 -23.65
CA HIS A 210 -17.39 -21.09 -23.17
C HIS A 210 -16.52 -20.54 -24.30
N ARG A 211 -15.89 -19.40 -24.02
CA ARG A 211 -14.91 -18.73 -24.88
C ARG A 211 -13.50 -19.08 -24.45
N LEU A 212 -12.51 -18.83 -25.30
CA LEU A 212 -11.09 -19.07 -24.97
C LEU A 212 -10.63 -18.26 -23.75
N GLU A 213 -11.20 -17.07 -23.55
CA GLU A 213 -10.96 -16.21 -22.38
C GLU A 213 -11.49 -16.79 -21.06
N ASP A 214 -12.40 -17.77 -21.11
CA ASP A 214 -12.95 -18.42 -19.91
C ASP A 214 -12.00 -19.44 -19.28
N ILE A 215 -10.90 -19.77 -19.98
CA ILE A 215 -9.88 -20.71 -19.51
C ILE A 215 -9.16 -20.11 -18.30
N GLY A 216 -8.95 -20.91 -17.26
CA GLY A 216 -8.26 -20.50 -16.04
C GLY A 216 -9.19 -19.96 -14.95
N TYR A 217 -10.50 -19.93 -15.22
CA TYR A 217 -11.54 -19.58 -14.25
C TYR A 217 -12.27 -20.83 -13.75
N ARG A 218 -12.68 -20.81 -12.48
CA ARG A 218 -13.62 -21.78 -11.91
C ARG A 218 -15.02 -21.19 -11.96
N TRP A 219 -15.90 -21.82 -12.73
CA TRP A 219 -17.22 -21.30 -13.05
C TRP A 219 -18.31 -21.87 -12.13
N SER A 220 -19.19 -20.98 -11.69
CA SER A 220 -20.43 -21.26 -10.98
C SER A 220 -21.58 -20.58 -11.71
N TYR A 221 -22.76 -21.19 -11.68
CA TYR A 221 -23.92 -20.77 -12.45
C TYR A 221 -25.12 -20.58 -11.53
N TYR A 222 -25.83 -19.49 -11.72
CA TYR A 222 -26.98 -19.12 -10.90
C TYR A 222 -28.13 -18.66 -11.78
N ASP A 223 -29.31 -19.25 -11.61
CA ASP A 223 -30.51 -18.81 -12.33
C ASP A 223 -30.87 -17.37 -11.95
N VAL A 224 -31.25 -16.56 -12.93
CA VAL A 224 -31.75 -15.21 -12.70
C VAL A 224 -33.27 -15.26 -12.51
N PRO A 225 -33.80 -14.89 -11.33
CA PRO A 225 -35.24 -14.93 -11.08
C PRO A 225 -36.01 -14.03 -12.07
N GLY A 226 -37.07 -14.56 -12.67
CA GLY A 226 -37.95 -13.80 -13.56
C GLY A 226 -37.46 -13.64 -15.01
N SER A 227 -36.36 -14.28 -15.40
CA SER A 227 -35.92 -14.27 -16.80
C SER A 227 -36.87 -15.06 -17.71
N ALA A 228 -37.39 -14.40 -18.74
CA ALA A 228 -38.25 -15.03 -19.76
C ALA A 228 -37.49 -16.06 -20.63
N ASN A 229 -36.16 -15.92 -20.72
CA ASN A 229 -35.30 -16.68 -21.63
C ASN A 229 -34.39 -17.69 -20.91
N LYS A 230 -34.68 -18.04 -19.65
CA LYS A 230 -33.83 -18.91 -18.81
C LYS A 230 -32.39 -18.40 -18.71
N GLU A 231 -32.23 -17.09 -18.51
CA GLU A 231 -30.91 -16.50 -18.30
C GLU A 231 -30.33 -16.97 -16.97
N GLN A 232 -29.01 -17.19 -16.98
CA GLN A 232 -28.21 -17.50 -15.83
C GLN A 232 -27.06 -16.50 -15.71
N LEU A 233 -26.72 -16.15 -14.48
CA LEU A 233 -25.48 -15.47 -14.16
C LEU A 233 -24.38 -16.53 -14.08
N ALA A 234 -23.47 -16.52 -15.06
CA ALA A 234 -22.24 -17.29 -15.01
C ALA A 234 -21.17 -16.43 -14.35
N VAL A 235 -20.59 -16.91 -13.25
CA VAL A 235 -19.50 -16.25 -12.53
C VAL A 235 -18.28 -17.15 -12.47
N GLY A 236 -17.11 -16.61 -12.77
CA GLY A 236 -15.84 -17.28 -12.85
C GLY A 236 -14.85 -16.69 -11.85
N LEU A 237 -14.33 -17.51 -10.94
CA LEU A 237 -13.23 -17.14 -10.05
C LEU A 237 -11.88 -17.40 -10.72
N GLY A 238 -11.09 -16.35 -10.90
CA GLY A 238 -9.79 -16.39 -11.54
C GLY A 238 -8.62 -16.58 -10.57
N GLN A 239 -7.43 -16.26 -11.07
CA GLN A 239 -6.19 -16.30 -10.30
C GLN A 239 -6.05 -15.08 -9.37
N SER A 240 -5.17 -15.23 -8.38
CA SER A 240 -4.77 -14.14 -7.47
C SER A 240 -3.92 -13.10 -8.19
N LEU A 241 -4.19 -11.83 -7.90
CA LEU A 241 -3.41 -10.70 -8.37
C LEU A 241 -2.03 -10.69 -7.72
N LYS A 242 -1.00 -10.44 -8.53
CA LYS A 242 0.36 -10.28 -8.03
C LYS A 242 0.59 -8.85 -7.56
N ALA A 243 1.56 -8.65 -6.66
CA ALA A 243 1.94 -7.32 -6.16
C ALA A 243 2.25 -6.31 -7.29
N ASN A 244 2.90 -6.77 -8.36
CA ASN A 244 3.17 -5.93 -9.53
C ASN A 244 1.91 -5.47 -10.24
N GLU A 245 0.86 -6.30 -10.30
CA GLU A 245 -0.42 -5.92 -10.92
C GLU A 245 -1.13 -4.88 -10.06
N LEU A 246 -1.18 -5.07 -8.74
CA LEU A 246 -1.75 -4.09 -7.80
C LEU A 246 -1.04 -2.73 -7.91
N ARG A 247 0.28 -2.73 -8.09
CA ARG A 247 1.03 -1.48 -8.32
C ARG A 247 0.66 -0.80 -9.63
N LEU A 248 0.55 -1.56 -10.73
CA LEU A 248 0.12 -1.01 -12.02
C LEU A 248 -1.30 -0.44 -11.97
N MET A 249 -2.19 -1.03 -11.17
CA MET A 249 -3.54 -0.50 -10.97
C MET A 249 -3.52 0.86 -10.27
N LEU A 250 -2.60 1.07 -9.33
CA LEU A 250 -2.40 2.35 -8.68
C LEU A 250 -1.95 3.43 -9.70
N ASP A 251 -1.02 3.10 -10.61
CA ASP A 251 -0.55 4.01 -11.68
C ASP A 251 -1.67 4.47 -12.63
N LEU A 252 -2.65 3.61 -12.87
CA LEU A 252 -3.78 3.90 -13.75
C LEU A 252 -4.87 4.73 -13.05
N SER A 253 -4.81 4.87 -11.73
CA SER A 253 -5.80 5.62 -10.96
C SER A 253 -5.54 7.13 -11.09
N LYS A 254 -6.55 7.88 -11.53
CA LYS A 254 -6.44 9.30 -11.88
C LYS A 254 -6.06 10.22 -10.71
N GLU A 255 -6.32 9.79 -9.46
CA GLU A 255 -6.01 10.57 -8.26
C GLU A 255 -4.51 10.70 -8.00
N ASP A 256 -3.69 9.65 -8.21
CA ASP A 256 -2.25 9.80 -8.05
C ASP A 256 -1.66 10.67 -9.17
N VAL A 257 -2.25 10.67 -10.37
CA VAL A 257 -1.87 11.61 -11.44
C VAL A 257 -2.19 13.05 -11.02
N GLN A 258 -3.37 13.29 -10.44
CA GLN A 258 -3.80 14.61 -10.01
C GLN A 258 -3.01 15.12 -8.79
N ASP A 259 -2.79 14.27 -7.77
CA ASP A 259 -1.99 14.61 -6.59
C ASP A 259 -0.53 14.89 -6.98
N ASN A 260 0.03 14.15 -7.95
CA ASN A 260 1.35 14.43 -8.50
C ASN A 260 1.37 15.75 -9.28
N LEU A 261 0.36 16.06 -10.08
CA LEU A 261 0.23 17.34 -10.80
C LEU A 261 0.10 18.53 -9.83
N ASP A 262 -0.66 18.36 -8.76
CA ASP A 262 -0.86 19.38 -7.73
C ASP A 262 0.42 19.61 -6.91
N ALA A 263 1.18 18.54 -6.61
CA ALA A 263 2.49 18.65 -5.97
C ALA A 263 3.52 19.35 -6.85
N ILE A 264 3.57 19.04 -8.16
CA ILE A 264 4.42 19.74 -9.13
C ILE A 264 4.05 21.22 -9.22
N SER A 265 2.75 21.52 -9.26
CA SER A 265 2.24 22.89 -9.30
C SER A 265 2.66 23.69 -8.06
N LYS A 266 2.57 23.09 -6.86
CA LYS A 266 3.04 23.72 -5.62
C LYS A 266 4.55 23.95 -5.60
N LEU A 267 5.35 22.98 -6.02
CA LEU A 267 6.81 23.12 -6.14
C LEU A 267 7.20 24.23 -7.13
N SER A 268 6.47 24.37 -8.24
CA SER A 268 6.69 25.45 -9.20
C SER A 268 6.35 26.83 -8.61
N LEU A 269 5.29 26.91 -7.81
CA LEU A 269 4.88 28.14 -7.12
C LEU A 269 5.90 28.57 -6.05
N ASP A 270 6.42 27.61 -5.29
CA ASP A 270 7.45 27.85 -4.27
C ASP A 270 8.79 28.25 -4.89
N ALA A 271 9.16 27.67 -6.04
CA ALA A 271 10.35 28.08 -6.79
C ALA A 271 10.25 29.52 -7.34
N LEU A 272 9.05 29.92 -7.79
CA LEU A 272 8.78 31.30 -8.22
C LEU A 272 8.78 32.27 -7.02
N SER A 273 8.30 31.84 -5.86
CA SER A 273 8.33 32.63 -4.62
C SER A 273 9.76 32.80 -4.07
N ALA A 274 10.58 31.74 -4.12
CA ALA A 274 11.97 31.77 -3.67
C ALA A 274 12.86 32.64 -4.58
N THR A 275 12.55 32.74 -5.88
CA THR A 275 13.23 33.64 -6.82
C THR A 275 12.75 35.09 -6.73
N ALA A 276 11.61 35.35 -6.08
CA ALA A 276 11.07 36.69 -5.84
C ALA A 276 11.50 37.32 -4.50
N SER A 277 12.36 36.65 -3.71
CA SER A 277 12.95 37.25 -2.51
C SER A 277 13.95 38.36 -2.88
N PRO A 278 13.79 39.60 -2.40
CA PRO A 278 14.74 40.67 -2.70
C PRO A 278 16.07 40.39 -2.01
N MET A 279 17.15 40.38 -2.80
CA MET A 279 18.54 40.27 -2.33
C MET A 279 18.80 41.19 -1.13
N LEU A 280 18.94 40.61 0.06
CA LEU A 280 19.47 41.31 1.22
C LEU A 280 20.96 41.57 0.97
N LYS A 281 21.29 42.86 0.88
CA LYS A 281 22.63 43.41 0.64
C LYS A 281 23.64 42.88 1.67
N PRO A 282 24.91 42.63 1.28
CA PRO A 282 25.95 42.28 2.23
C PRO A 282 26.30 43.50 3.09
N SER A 283 26.10 43.41 4.40
CA SER A 283 26.57 44.41 5.36
C SER A 283 28.07 44.26 5.61
N THR A 284 28.81 45.31 5.26
CA THR A 284 30.24 45.50 5.55
C THR A 284 30.52 45.63 7.05
N PRO A 285 31.70 45.20 7.55
CA PRO A 285 32.07 45.32 8.96
C PRO A 285 32.51 46.75 9.30
N MET A 286 31.91 47.35 10.33
CA MET A 286 32.36 48.64 10.87
C MET A 286 33.58 48.45 11.79
N LEU A 287 34.74 48.85 11.27
CA LEU A 287 35.93 49.23 12.04
C LEU A 287 35.65 50.54 12.81
N ARG A 288 35.75 50.50 14.14
CA ARG A 288 35.89 51.66 15.03
C ARG A 288 36.71 51.15 16.23
N GLY A 289 38.01 51.41 16.35
CA GLY A 289 38.63 52.72 16.33
C GLY A 289 38.69 53.24 17.78
N ARG A 290 39.62 52.72 18.59
CA ARG A 290 40.08 53.34 19.85
C ARG A 290 41.55 52.99 20.11
N SER A 291 42.42 53.88 19.65
CA SER A 291 43.73 54.14 20.26
C SER A 291 43.53 55.14 21.40
N PRO A 292 44.31 55.02 22.49
CA PRO A 292 45.10 56.18 22.90
C PRO A 292 46.55 55.81 23.27
N SER A 293 47.48 56.62 22.76
CA SER A 293 48.89 56.81 23.15
C SER A 293 49.01 57.61 24.48
N PRO A 294 50.20 57.99 25.03
CA PRO A 294 51.60 57.59 24.76
C PRO A 294 52.42 57.15 26.02
N HIS A 295 53.64 56.64 25.76
CA HIS A 295 54.86 56.40 26.58
C HIS A 295 55.16 57.28 27.83
N PRO A 296 56.26 57.07 28.62
CA PRO A 296 57.33 56.03 28.60
C PRO A 296 57.72 55.45 29.99
N ALA A 297 58.44 54.32 30.04
CA ALA A 297 59.50 54.10 31.03
C ALA A 297 60.38 52.92 30.61
N MET A 298 61.61 53.23 30.21
CA MET A 298 62.71 52.28 30.16
C MET A 298 63.02 51.78 31.58
N LEU A 299 63.23 50.47 31.74
CA LEU A 299 64.06 49.88 32.79
C LEU A 299 64.33 48.41 32.40
N ARG A 300 65.46 48.20 31.72
CA ARG A 300 66.28 47.01 31.93
C ARG A 300 67.67 47.55 32.23
N SER A 301 68.21 47.19 33.39
CA SER A 301 69.60 47.43 33.84
C SER A 301 70.13 48.85 33.70
#